data_AF-A0A2E8MBC2-F1
#
_entry.id   AF-A0A2E8MBC2-F1
#
_cell.length_a   1.000
_cell.length_b   1.000
_cell.length_c   1.000
_cell.angle_alpha   90.00
_cell.angle_beta   90.00
_cell.angle_gamma   90.00
#
_symmetry.space_group_name_H-M   'P 1'
#
loop_
_entity.id
_entity.type
_entity.pdbx_description
1 polymer ?
#
loop_
_entity_poly.entity_id
_entity_poly.type
_entity_poly.pdbx_seq_one_letter_code
_entity_poly.pdbx_strand_id
1 'polypeptide(L)'
;MTHTQDKLSNRGMAKKGLYEAPALNGLNAPAAFTREDLKKRVPKNEEGEFQLQLFAAYWAAGDREVQSIYEGLPVELEGRVAPEKIGNEADDRMRIFRKIMSCCAADAQFVGVSMEFPDDAKRPAVDEWVKASGILTFETSDNKILPLLKVRIVIPTEEPYSEFLLRQ
;
A
#
# COMPACT_ATOMS: atom_id res chain seq x y z
N MET A 1 35.42 0.36 -2.23
CA MET A 1 34.58 1.57 -2.09
C MET A 1 33.33 1.14 -1.36
N THR A 2 33.20 1.51 -0.09
CA THR A 2 32.04 1.13 0.73
C THR A 2 30.93 2.13 0.42
N HIS A 3 30.00 1.76 -0.46
CA HIS A 3 28.85 2.60 -0.76
C HIS A 3 28.01 2.76 0.51
N THR A 4 27.69 4.00 0.88
CA THR A 4 26.73 4.30 1.95
C THR A 4 25.40 3.64 1.58
N GLN A 5 25.01 2.59 2.30
CA GLN A 5 23.65 2.08 2.25
C GLN A 5 22.76 3.08 2.99
N ASP A 6 22.15 3.99 2.25
CA ASP A 6 21.17 4.94 2.79
C ASP A 6 19.94 4.15 3.24
N LYS A 7 19.88 3.80 4.53
CA LYS A 7 18.71 3.17 5.13
C LYS A 7 17.67 4.24 5.39
N LEU A 8 16.49 4.08 4.77
CA LEU A 8 15.36 4.97 4.97
C LEU A 8 14.92 4.95 6.44
N SER A 9 15.11 6.06 7.15
CA SER A 9 14.63 6.17 8.53
C SER A 9 13.10 6.30 8.58
N ASN A 10 12.45 5.61 9.53
CA ASN A 10 11.01 5.74 9.77
C ASN A 10 10.56 7.20 9.99
N ARG A 11 11.41 8.01 10.63
CA ARG A 11 11.15 9.44 10.83
C ARG A 11 11.13 10.23 9.52
N GLY A 12 12.04 9.91 8.59
CA GLY A 12 12.08 10.52 7.27
C GLY A 12 10.86 10.11 6.42
N MET A 13 10.49 8.84 6.44
CA MET A 13 9.32 8.33 5.72
C MET A 13 8.01 8.92 6.23
N ALA A 14 7.86 9.05 7.55
CA ALA A 14 6.69 9.69 8.16
C ALA A 14 6.48 11.12 7.64
N LYS A 15 7.54 11.94 7.57
CA LYS A 15 7.51 13.31 7.01
C LYS A 15 7.14 13.36 5.52
N LYS A 16 7.23 12.23 4.83
CA LYS A 16 6.99 12.09 3.38
C LYS A 16 5.69 11.33 3.07
N GLY A 17 4.81 11.18 4.06
CA GLY A 17 3.43 10.72 3.86
C GLY A 17 3.13 9.27 4.25
N LEU A 18 4.10 8.52 4.81
CA LEU A 18 3.92 7.08 5.11
C LEU A 18 2.64 6.76 5.90
N TYR A 19 2.23 7.66 6.79
CA TYR A 19 1.04 7.50 7.65
C TYR A 19 -0.08 8.49 7.32
N GLU A 20 0.03 9.26 6.24
CA GLU A 20 -1.01 10.22 5.87
C GLU A 20 -2.13 9.54 5.08
N ALA A 21 -3.32 10.15 5.08
CA ALA A 21 -4.39 9.79 4.16
C ALA A 21 -4.21 10.53 2.83
N PRO A 22 -4.71 9.98 1.71
CA PRO A 22 -4.75 10.73 0.46
C PRO A 22 -5.58 12.02 0.64
N ALA A 23 -5.12 13.12 0.05
CA ALA A 23 -5.94 14.34 -0.02
C ALA A 23 -7.16 14.10 -0.92
N LEU A 24 -8.34 14.51 -0.46
CA LEU A 24 -9.58 14.49 -1.24
C LEU A 24 -9.46 15.50 -2.39
N ASN A 25 -8.86 15.10 -3.51
CA ASN A 25 -8.90 15.90 -4.72
C ASN A 25 -10.17 15.49 -5.47
N GLY A 26 -11.22 16.31 -5.35
CA GLY A 26 -12.39 16.22 -6.22
C GLY A 26 -11.95 16.46 -7.66
N LEU A 27 -11.61 15.38 -8.37
CA LEU A 27 -11.24 15.42 -9.77
C LEU A 27 -12.53 15.24 -10.60
N ASN A 28 -12.80 16.18 -11.50
CA ASN A 28 -13.80 16.00 -12.56
C ASN A 28 -13.54 14.65 -13.25
N ALA A 29 -14.39 13.66 -13.01
CA ALA A 29 -14.17 12.30 -13.46
C ALA A 29 -14.50 12.16 -14.96
N PRO A 30 -13.52 11.88 -15.85
CA PRO A 30 -13.84 11.21 -17.10
C PRO A 30 -14.43 9.83 -16.79
N ALA A 31 -15.36 9.34 -17.63
CA ALA A 31 -16.15 8.10 -17.50
C ALA A 31 -15.85 7.24 -16.25
N ALA A 32 -16.78 7.21 -15.30
CA ALA A 32 -16.65 6.51 -14.01
C ALA A 32 -16.00 5.13 -14.18
N PHE A 33 -14.77 4.99 -13.70
CA PHE A 33 -14.08 3.70 -13.62
C PHE A 33 -14.97 2.75 -12.82
N THR A 34 -15.22 1.54 -13.33
CA THR A 34 -16.13 0.58 -12.66
C THR A 34 -15.38 -0.66 -12.17
N ARG A 35 -16.06 -1.47 -11.34
CA ARG A 35 -15.56 -2.79 -10.93
C ARG A 35 -15.40 -3.77 -12.11
N GLU A 36 -16.15 -3.59 -13.19
CA GLU A 36 -15.96 -4.38 -14.41
C GLU A 36 -14.69 -3.96 -15.17
N ASP A 37 -14.38 -2.66 -15.20
CA ASP A 37 -13.12 -2.16 -15.75
C ASP A 37 -11.92 -2.68 -14.96
N LEU A 38 -12.02 -2.68 -13.63
CA LEU A 38 -11.00 -3.27 -12.76
C LEU A 38 -10.74 -4.73 -13.12
N LYS A 39 -11.81 -5.54 -13.27
CA LYS A 39 -11.71 -6.96 -13.64
C LYS A 39 -11.04 -7.20 -14.99
N LYS A 40 -11.20 -6.29 -15.95
CA LYS A 40 -10.63 -6.41 -17.29
C LYS A 40 -9.16 -5.97 -17.34
N ARG A 41 -8.76 -5.03 -16.48
CA ARG A 41 -7.46 -4.35 -16.56
C ARG A 41 -6.44 -4.85 -15.54
N VAL A 42 -6.91 -5.36 -14.40
CA VAL A 42 -6.05 -5.79 -13.31
C VAL A 42 -5.84 -7.30 -13.40
N PRO A 43 -4.58 -7.77 -13.55
CA PRO A 43 -4.28 -9.20 -13.55
C PRO A 43 -4.59 -9.82 -12.20
N LYS A 44 -4.80 -11.13 -12.21
CA LYS A 44 -5.01 -11.92 -11.00
C LYS A 44 -3.86 -12.91 -10.83
N ASN A 45 -3.49 -13.17 -9.58
CA ASN A 45 -2.57 -14.28 -9.27
C ASN A 45 -3.30 -15.63 -9.39
N GLU A 46 -2.57 -16.72 -9.14
CA GLU A 46 -3.08 -18.09 -9.24
C GLU A 46 -4.25 -18.37 -8.28
N GLU A 47 -4.32 -17.64 -7.17
CA GLU A 47 -5.38 -17.71 -6.16
C GLU A 47 -6.62 -16.86 -6.52
N GLY A 48 -6.59 -16.17 -7.67
CA GLY A 48 -7.69 -15.34 -8.17
C GLY A 48 -7.78 -13.94 -7.55
N GLU A 49 -6.75 -13.51 -6.82
CA GLU A 49 -6.64 -12.22 -6.14
C GLU A 49 -6.13 -11.14 -7.11
N PHE A 50 -6.71 -9.95 -7.05
CA PHE A 50 -6.31 -8.84 -7.92
C PHE A 50 -4.93 -8.32 -7.52
N GLN A 51 -3.97 -8.36 -8.45
CA GLN A 51 -2.63 -7.84 -8.23
C GLN A 51 -2.66 -6.32 -8.36
N LEU A 52 -2.94 -5.64 -7.25
CA LEU A 52 -3.10 -4.20 -7.22
C LEU A 52 -1.77 -3.51 -6.92
N GLN A 53 -1.56 -2.39 -7.61
CA GLN A 53 -0.52 -1.45 -7.23
C GLN A 53 -0.92 -0.76 -5.92
N LEU A 54 0.03 -0.62 -4.99
CA LEU A 54 -0.23 -0.11 -3.65
C LEU A 54 -0.83 1.31 -3.64
N PHE A 55 -0.45 2.15 -4.61
CA PHE A 55 -1.01 3.50 -4.76
C PHE A 55 -2.50 3.50 -5.12
N ALA A 56 -3.00 2.46 -5.81
CA ALA A 56 -4.41 2.36 -6.18
C ALA A 56 -5.27 2.14 -4.93
N ALA A 57 -4.86 1.23 -4.04
CA ALA A 57 -5.50 1.04 -2.74
C ALA A 57 -5.39 2.29 -1.86
N TYR A 58 -4.22 2.95 -1.86
CA TYR A 58 -4.00 4.20 -1.13
C TYR A 58 -4.96 5.32 -1.57
N TRP A 59 -5.01 5.65 -2.87
CA TRP A 59 -5.85 6.75 -3.36
C TRP A 59 -7.34 6.43 -3.37
N ALA A 60 -7.73 5.15 -3.43
CA ALA A 60 -9.13 4.75 -3.30
C ALA A 60 -9.75 5.19 -1.96
N ALA A 61 -8.95 5.35 -0.90
CA ALA A 61 -9.44 5.86 0.38
C ALA A 61 -9.83 7.36 0.33
N GLY A 62 -9.38 8.09 -0.69
CA GLY A 62 -9.63 9.52 -0.87
C GLY A 62 -10.91 9.85 -1.63
N ASP A 63 -11.67 8.85 -2.08
CA ASP A 63 -12.91 9.06 -2.83
C ASP A 63 -13.88 7.90 -2.58
N ARG A 64 -15.10 8.20 -2.12
CA ARG A 64 -16.09 7.17 -1.73
C ARG A 64 -16.60 6.34 -2.91
N GLU A 65 -16.75 6.95 -4.08
CA GLU A 65 -17.19 6.24 -5.28
C GLU A 65 -16.09 5.26 -5.71
N VAL A 66 -14.83 5.71 -5.71
CA VAL A 66 -13.69 4.85 -6.00
C VAL A 66 -13.54 3.76 -4.94
N GLN A 67 -13.65 4.09 -3.65
CA GLN A 67 -13.60 3.14 -2.54
C GLN A 67 -14.54 1.95 -2.76
N SER A 68 -15.78 2.20 -3.19
CA SER A 68 -16.80 1.17 -3.41
C SER A 68 -16.42 0.13 -4.47
N ILE A 69 -15.51 0.48 -5.39
CA ILE A 69 -14.99 -0.42 -6.42
C ILE A 69 -14.05 -1.45 -5.80
N TYR A 70 -13.25 -1.02 -4.81
CA TYR A 70 -12.19 -1.79 -4.20
C TYR A 70 -12.59 -2.51 -2.90
N GLU A 71 -13.62 -2.01 -2.22
CA GLU A 71 -14.13 -2.58 -0.97
C GLU A 71 -14.48 -4.06 -1.11
N GLY A 72 -13.95 -4.86 -0.19
CA GLY A 72 -14.16 -6.31 -0.12
C GLY A 72 -13.50 -7.09 -1.26
N LEU A 73 -12.58 -6.51 -2.03
CA LEU A 73 -11.85 -7.25 -3.05
C LEU A 73 -10.77 -8.14 -2.44
N PRO A 74 -10.61 -9.38 -2.93
CA PRO A 74 -9.41 -10.16 -2.69
C PRO A 74 -8.27 -9.57 -3.52
N VAL A 75 -7.20 -9.13 -2.87
CA VAL A 75 -6.09 -8.42 -3.53
C VAL A 75 -4.74 -8.98 -3.08
N GLU A 76 -3.76 -8.84 -3.95
CA GLU A 76 -2.33 -8.99 -3.64
C GLU A 76 -1.68 -7.60 -3.77
N LEU A 77 -0.98 -7.17 -2.72
CA LEU A 77 -0.22 -5.93 -2.67
C LEU A 77 1.27 -6.25 -2.50
N GLU A 78 2.14 -5.48 -3.15
CA GLU A 78 3.59 -5.65 -3.06
C GLU A 78 4.28 -4.38 -2.55
N GLY A 79 5.14 -4.53 -1.55
CA GLY A 79 5.80 -3.40 -0.91
C GLY A 79 6.78 -3.79 0.19
N ARG A 80 7.35 -2.77 0.82
CA ARG A 80 8.22 -2.91 1.99
C ARG A 80 7.41 -2.79 3.27
N VAL A 81 7.88 -3.43 4.32
CA VAL A 81 7.22 -3.43 5.62
C VAL A 81 7.78 -2.34 6.53
N ALA A 82 6.89 -1.60 7.19
CA ALA A 82 7.19 -0.65 8.25
C ALA A 82 6.31 -0.92 9.49
N PRO A 83 6.72 -0.44 10.68
CA PRO A 83 5.84 -0.47 11.86
C PRO A 83 4.56 0.34 11.62
N GLU A 84 3.42 -0.16 12.07
CA GLU A 84 2.15 0.59 12.07
C GLU A 84 2.05 1.46 13.34
N LYS A 85 1.47 2.66 13.19
CA LYS A 85 1.28 3.63 14.27
C LYS A 85 -0.15 4.12 14.41
N ILE A 86 -0.97 3.97 13.37
CA ILE A 86 -2.34 4.45 13.34
C ILE A 86 -3.28 3.26 13.50
N GLY A 87 -4.25 3.37 14.42
CA GLY A 87 -5.27 2.35 14.66
C GLY A 87 -4.68 0.96 14.98
N ASN A 88 -3.58 0.90 15.73
CA ASN A 88 -2.87 -0.35 16.06
C ASN A 88 -2.84 -0.58 17.58
N GLU A 89 -3.95 -0.38 18.28
CA GLU A 89 -4.00 -0.60 19.74
C GLU A 89 -3.83 -2.07 20.14
N ALA A 90 -4.22 -3.00 19.27
CA ALA A 90 -4.07 -4.44 19.47
C ALA A 90 -2.67 -4.99 19.15
N ASP A 91 -1.77 -4.13 18.64
CA ASP A 91 -0.45 -4.52 18.13
C ASP A 91 -0.51 -5.69 17.14
N ASP A 92 -1.55 -5.70 16.30
CA ASP A 92 -1.83 -6.70 15.27
C ASP A 92 -1.57 -6.21 13.86
N ARG A 93 -1.06 -4.98 13.72
CA ARG A 93 -0.87 -4.34 12.42
C ARG A 93 0.57 -4.02 12.08
N MET A 94 0.87 -4.11 10.79
CA MET A 94 2.08 -3.56 10.17
C MET A 94 1.69 -2.75 8.95
N ARG A 95 2.59 -1.92 8.41
CA ARG A 95 2.32 -1.12 7.22
C ARG A 95 3.10 -1.66 6.04
N ILE A 96 2.41 -1.98 4.94
CA ILE A 96 3.05 -2.21 3.64
C ILE A 96 3.11 -0.88 2.90
N PHE A 97 4.25 -0.54 2.32
CA PHE A 97 4.43 0.75 1.66
C PHE A 97 5.26 0.68 0.39
N ARG A 98 5.08 1.69 -0.46
CA ARG A 98 5.92 1.96 -1.64
C ARG A 98 6.36 3.42 -1.65
N LYS A 99 7.58 3.65 -2.12
CA LYS A 99 8.03 4.97 -2.55
C LYS A 99 7.48 5.22 -3.95
N ILE A 100 6.73 6.30 -4.12
CA ILE A 100 6.28 6.81 -5.42
C ILE A 100 7.01 8.10 -5.73
N MET A 101 7.29 8.35 -7.00
CA MET A 101 7.99 9.52 -7.50
C MET A 101 7.36 9.89 -8.84
N SER A 102 6.86 11.11 -8.98
CA SER A 102 6.16 11.53 -10.20
C SER A 102 7.11 12.07 -11.27
N CYS A 103 8.15 12.81 -10.89
CA CYS A 103 9.09 13.44 -11.81
C CYS A 103 10.52 13.58 -11.25
N CYS A 104 10.72 13.71 -9.92
CA CYS A 104 12.04 13.91 -9.35
C CYS A 104 12.14 13.49 -7.88
N ALA A 105 13.34 13.21 -7.37
CA ALA A 105 13.52 12.75 -5.98
C ALA A 105 12.91 13.69 -4.91
N ALA A 106 12.75 14.98 -5.23
CA ALA A 106 12.12 15.96 -4.34
C ALA A 106 10.63 15.68 -4.10
N ASP A 107 9.92 15.17 -5.13
CA ASP A 107 8.50 14.82 -5.07
C ASP A 107 8.23 13.42 -4.51
N ALA A 108 9.28 12.69 -4.12
CA ALA A 108 9.10 11.35 -3.62
C ALA A 108 8.20 11.33 -2.37
N GLN A 109 7.16 10.51 -2.42
CA GLN A 109 6.22 10.26 -1.34
C GLN A 109 6.21 8.78 -0.98
N PHE A 110 5.85 8.47 0.26
CA PHE A 110 5.58 7.11 0.68
C PHE A 110 4.08 6.94 0.81
N VAL A 111 3.52 6.00 0.05
CA VAL A 111 2.12 5.59 0.18
C VAL A 111 2.09 4.24 0.87
N GLY A 112 1.12 4.05 1.75
CA GLY A 112 1.06 2.89 2.63
C GLY A 112 -0.36 2.37 2.84
N VAL A 113 -0.47 1.06 3.02
CA VAL A 113 -1.71 0.37 3.42
C VAL A 113 -1.43 -0.31 4.75
N SER A 114 -2.35 -0.16 5.71
CA SER A 114 -2.28 -0.90 6.96
C SER A 114 -2.60 -2.37 6.70
N MET A 115 -1.85 -3.29 7.28
CA MET A 115 -2.04 -4.73 7.20
C MET A 115 -2.40 -5.24 8.59
N GLU A 116 -3.59 -5.78 8.76
CA GLU A 116 -4.02 -6.43 10.01
C GLU A 116 -3.85 -7.94 9.89
N PHE A 117 -3.14 -8.53 10.84
CA PHE A 117 -2.79 -9.95 10.86
C PHE A 117 -3.67 -10.71 11.84
N PRO A 118 -4.08 -11.95 11.51
CA PRO A 118 -4.67 -12.84 12.53
C PRO A 118 -3.62 -13.22 13.57
N ASP A 119 -4.07 -13.58 14.77
CA ASP A 119 -3.23 -13.82 15.95
C ASP A 119 -2.09 -14.83 15.73
N ASP A 120 -2.30 -15.84 14.87
CA ASP A 120 -1.37 -16.92 14.59
C ASP A 120 -0.53 -16.72 13.32
N ALA A 121 -0.70 -15.59 12.62
CA ALA A 121 0.06 -15.33 11.40
C ALA A 121 1.53 -15.01 11.69
N LYS A 122 2.41 -15.67 10.93
CA LYS A 122 3.83 -15.28 10.86
C LYS A 122 3.95 -13.88 10.24
N ARG A 123 4.50 -12.93 10.99
CA ARG A 123 4.71 -11.56 10.53
C ARG A 123 6.08 -11.40 9.86
N PRO A 124 6.17 -10.60 8.78
CA PRO A 124 7.44 -10.27 8.15
C PRO A 124 8.30 -9.36 9.03
N ALA A 125 9.60 -9.28 8.74
CA ALA A 125 10.48 -8.33 9.39
C ALA A 125 10.24 -6.91 8.87
N VAL A 126 10.54 -5.90 9.70
CA VAL A 126 10.61 -4.51 9.24
C VAL A 126 11.67 -4.40 8.13
N ASP A 127 11.42 -3.55 7.15
CA ASP A 127 12.21 -3.32 5.94
C ASP A 127 12.20 -4.45 4.90
N GLU A 128 11.60 -5.60 5.20
CA GLU A 128 11.45 -6.73 4.28
C GLU A 128 10.50 -6.41 3.12
N TRP A 129 10.85 -6.90 1.92
CA TRP A 129 9.98 -6.85 0.74
C TRP A 129 9.04 -8.05 0.77
N VAL A 130 7.74 -7.78 0.61
CA VAL A 130 6.71 -8.80 0.69
C VAL A 130 5.64 -8.63 -0.38
N LYS A 131 5.00 -9.74 -0.73
CA LYS A 131 3.65 -9.76 -1.31
C LYS A 131 2.67 -10.16 -0.22
N ALA A 132 1.70 -9.30 0.04
CA ALA A 132 0.66 -9.51 1.04
C ALA A 132 -0.68 -9.67 0.33
N SER A 133 -1.32 -10.81 0.59
CA SER A 133 -2.62 -11.14 0.04
C SER A 133 -3.69 -11.14 1.11
N GLY A 134 -4.88 -10.64 0.77
CA GLY A 134 -5.96 -10.50 1.73
C GLY A 134 -7.19 -9.81 1.16
N ILE A 135 -8.09 -9.39 2.05
CA ILE A 135 -9.27 -8.61 1.69
C ILE A 135 -8.99 -7.13 1.92
N LEU A 136 -9.10 -6.33 0.86
CA LEU A 136 -9.00 -4.87 0.96
C LEU A 136 -10.29 -4.30 1.51
N THR A 137 -10.16 -3.56 2.61
CA THR A 137 -11.23 -2.84 3.29
C THR A 137 -10.78 -1.42 3.57
N PHE A 138 -11.68 -0.59 4.08
CA PHE A 138 -11.37 0.78 4.46
C PHE A 138 -11.97 1.08 5.84
N GLU A 139 -11.19 1.74 6.67
CA GLU A 139 -11.60 2.11 8.03
C GLU A 139 -11.52 3.62 8.23
N THR A 140 -12.34 4.12 9.15
CA THR A 140 -12.25 5.51 9.58
C THR A 140 -11.40 5.58 10.84
N SER A 141 -10.28 6.32 10.79
CA SER A 141 -9.42 6.62 11.93
C SER A 141 -9.13 8.12 11.96
N ASP A 142 -9.30 8.76 13.11
CA ASP A 142 -9.10 10.21 13.28
C ASP A 142 -9.78 11.07 12.20
N ASN A 143 -11.02 10.74 11.86
CA ASN A 143 -11.82 11.43 10.84
C ASN A 143 -11.22 11.37 9.41
N LYS A 144 -10.26 10.46 9.18
CA LYS A 144 -9.67 10.12 7.88
C LYS A 144 -10.09 8.70 7.51
N ILE A 145 -10.31 8.44 6.21
CA ILE A 145 -10.50 7.08 5.69
C ILE A 145 -9.13 6.55 5.29
N LEU A 146 -8.78 5.36 5.76
CA LEU A 146 -7.51 4.69 5.47
C LEU A 146 -7.76 3.29 4.90
N PRO A 147 -6.94 2.84 3.94
CA PRO A 147 -7.01 1.48 3.44
C PRO A 147 -6.44 0.49 4.46
N LEU A 148 -7.12 -0.63 4.60
CA LEU A 148 -6.76 -1.72 5.50
C LEU A 148 -6.84 -3.06 4.74
N LEU A 149 -5.73 -3.78 4.69
CA LEU A 149 -5.68 -5.15 4.20
C LEU A 149 -5.86 -6.11 5.38
N LYS A 150 -6.97 -6.86 5.39
CA LYS A 150 -7.14 -8.01 6.29
C LYS A 150 -6.32 -9.17 5.71
N VAL A 151 -5.15 -9.43 6.31
CA VAL A 151 -4.14 -10.34 5.76
C VAL A 151 -4.62 -11.78 5.83
N ARG A 152 -4.50 -12.48 4.70
CA ARG A 152 -4.59 -13.94 4.60
C ARG A 152 -3.21 -14.59 4.62
N ILE A 153 -2.29 -14.08 3.82
CA ILE A 153 -0.92 -14.60 3.70
C ILE A 153 0.04 -13.48 3.33
N VAL A 154 1.28 -13.57 3.83
CA VAL A 154 2.38 -12.72 3.43
C VAL A 154 3.56 -13.60 3.04
N ILE A 155 4.10 -13.38 1.85
CA ILE A 155 5.27 -14.09 1.33
C ILE A 155 6.42 -13.10 1.10
N PRO A 156 7.64 -13.42 1.55
CA PRO A 156 8.83 -12.65 1.19
C PRO A 156 9.03 -12.62 -0.32
N THR A 157 9.50 -11.49 -0.84
CA THR A 157 9.89 -11.32 -2.24
C THR A 157 11.15 -10.46 -2.33
N GLU A 158 11.78 -10.46 -3.49
CA GLU A 158 12.84 -9.51 -3.79
C GLU A 158 12.26 -8.13 -4.11
N GLU A 159 13.11 -7.10 -4.01
CA GLU A 159 12.75 -5.77 -4.48
C GLU A 159 12.38 -5.85 -5.96
N PRO A 160 11.16 -5.43 -6.33
CA PRO A 160 10.74 -5.43 -7.73
C PRO A 160 11.63 -4.47 -8.53
N TYR A 161 11.98 -4.90 -9.73
CA TYR A 161 12.79 -4.10 -10.65
C TYR A 161 12.14 -2.73 -10.88
N SER A 162 12.92 -1.66 -10.70
CA SER A 162 12.52 -0.31 -11.09
C SER A 162 13.58 0.31 -12.00
N GLU A 163 13.14 0.89 -13.11
CA GLU A 163 14.03 1.52 -14.10
C GLU A 163 14.80 2.72 -13.53
N PHE A 164 14.35 3.26 -12.38
CA PHE A 164 14.97 4.37 -11.68
C PHE A 164 16.18 3.98 -10.80
N LEU A 165 16.41 2.68 -10.57
CA LEU A 165 17.54 2.20 -9.75
C LEU A 165 18.89 2.23 -10.49
N LEU A 166 18.91 2.31 -11.82
CA LEU A 166 20.11 2.19 -12.65
C LEU A 166 20.89 3.50 -12.87
N ARG A 167 20.61 4.57 -12.13
CA ARG A 167 21.47 5.77 -12.13
C ARG A 167 22.14 5.92 -10.76
N GLN A 168 23.17 5.11 -10.53
CA GLN A 168 24.19 5.37 -9.52
C GLN A 168 25.54 5.55 -10.21
#